data_AF-A0A3N0ZER2-F1
#
_entry.id   AF-A0A3N0ZER2-F1
#
_cell.length_a   1.000
_cell.length_b   1.000
_cell.length_c   1.000
_cell.angle_alpha   90.00
_cell.angle_beta   90.00
_cell.angle_gamma   90.00
#
_symmetry.space_group_name_H-M   'P 1'
#
loop_
_entity.id
_entity.type
_entity.pdbx_description
1 polymer ?
#
loop_
_entity_poly.entity_id
_entity_poly.type
_entity_poly.pdbx_seq_one_letter_code
_entity_poly.pdbx_strand_id
1 'polypeptide(L)' 'MDLSQHIEDKLNYYAEAIIKGHEKIDEHALGEMTFYMALRRILSGTYTYEDVGLMDAINDTLQELKLIGPDITFYKVK' A
#
# COMPACT_ATOMS: atom_id res chain seq x y z
N MET A 1 1.39 -14.73 9.44
CA MET A 1 1.17 -13.33 9.85
C MET A 1 -0.10 -12.87 9.16
N ASP A 2 -1.06 -12.32 9.88
CA ASP A 2 -2.29 -11.77 9.29
C ASP A 2 -1.96 -10.49 8.49
N LEU A 3 -2.66 -10.25 7.38
CA LEU A 3 -2.38 -9.11 6.50
C LEU A 3 -2.60 -7.78 7.23
N SER A 4 -3.61 -7.68 8.09
CA SER A 4 -3.86 -6.47 8.87
C SER A 4 -2.70 -6.19 9.84
N GLN A 5 -2.17 -7.22 10.51
CA GLN A 5 -1.00 -7.05 11.37
C GLN A 5 0.23 -6.59 10.56
N HIS A 6 0.46 -7.17 9.38
CA HIS A 6 1.56 -6.76 8.52
C HIS A 6 1.47 -5.28 8.14
N ILE A 7 0.28 -4.81 7.78
CA ILE A 7 0.03 -3.41 7.40
C ILE A 7 0.35 -2.48 8.57
N GLU A 8 -0.14 -2.79 9.78
CA GLU A 8 0.12 -1.97 10.97
C GLU A 8 1.62 -1.97 11.35
N ASP A 9 2.29 -3.11 11.26
CA ASP A 9 3.73 -3.22 11.53
C ASP A 9 4.53 -2.33 10.57
N LYS A 10 4.16 -2.32 9.28
CA LYS A 10 4.81 -1.49 8.25
C LYS A 10 4.53 -0.01 8.46
N LEU A 11 3.31 0.37 8.81
CA LEU A 11 2.96 1.77 9.12
C LEU A 11 3.75 2.28 10.32
N ASN A 12 3.84 1.49 11.40
CA ASN A 12 4.62 1.86 12.58
C ASN A 12 6.12 1.96 12.27
N TYR A 13 6.65 1.02 11.49
CA TYR A 13 8.05 1.04 11.07
C TYR A 13 8.41 2.32 10.30
N TYR A 14 7.61 2.71 9.32
CA TYR A 14 7.90 3.90 8.53
C TYR A 14 7.60 5.21 9.26
N ALA A 15 6.64 5.23 10.18
CA ALA A 15 6.46 6.37 11.08
C ALA A 15 7.71 6.59 11.96
N GLU A 16 8.30 5.50 12.49
CA GLU A 16 9.56 5.59 13.25
C GLU A 16 10.75 5.97 12.36
N ALA A 17 10.77 5.53 11.10
CA ALA A 17 11.78 5.92 10.12
C ALA A 17 11.77 7.43 9.86
N ILE A 18 10.60 8.07 9.77
CA ILE A 18 10.47 9.54 9.63
C ILE A 18 11.02 10.26 10.85
N ILE A 19 10.74 9.76 12.06
CA ILE A 19 11.21 10.40 13.31
C ILE A 19 12.74 10.37 13.42
N LYS A 20 13.37 9.29 12.96
CA LYS A 20 14.81 9.04 13.08
C LYS A 20 15.61 9.43 11.84
N GLY A 21 14.92 9.71 10.74
CA GLY A 21 15.49 9.81 9.41
C GLY A 21 16.04 11.18 9.07
N HIS A 22 16.24 11.35 7.77
CA HIS A 22 16.55 12.61 7.12
C HIS A 22 15.67 12.71 5.85
N GLU A 23 15.67 13.85 5.18
CA GLU A 23 14.83 14.14 4.01
C GLU A 23 14.57 12.95 3.06
N LYS A 24 15.62 12.29 2.54
CA LYS A 24 15.42 11.14 1.63
C LYS A 24 14.75 9.90 2.26
N ILE A 25 14.96 9.67 3.56
CA ILE A 25 14.27 8.61 4.30
C ILE A 25 12.81 9.00 4.48
N ASP A 26 12.54 10.27 4.73
CA ASP A 26 11.18 10.79 4.91
C ASP A 26 10.37 10.66 3.61
N GLU A 27 10.95 11.04 2.48
CA GLU A 27 10.37 10.89 1.13
C GLU A 27 10.01 9.42 0.84
N HIS A 28 10.94 8.51 1.10
CA HIS A 28 10.73 7.08 0.90
C HIS A 28 9.64 6.53 1.85
N ALA A 29 9.71 6.86 3.14
CA ALA A 29 8.75 6.44 4.14
C ALA A 29 7.35 6.96 3.83
N LEU A 30 7.23 8.19 3.33
CA LEU A 30 5.95 8.77 2.91
C LEU A 30 5.32 7.98 1.76
N GLY A 31 6.10 7.58 0.76
CA GLY A 31 5.61 6.75 -0.36
C GLY A 31 5.07 5.41 0.14
N GLU A 32 5.84 4.72 0.97
CA GLU A 32 5.42 3.45 1.56
C GLU A 32 4.17 3.57 2.44
N MET A 33 4.12 4.59 3.33
CA MET A 33 2.97 4.82 4.18
C MET A 33 1.71 5.14 3.35
N THR A 34 1.85 5.88 2.26
CA THR A 34 0.75 6.18 1.34
C THR A 34 0.12 4.88 0.82
N PHE A 35 0.94 3.94 0.34
CA PHE A 35 0.47 2.63 -0.09
C PHE A 35 -0.21 1.84 1.03
N TYR A 36 0.45 1.67 2.19
CA TYR A 36 -0.09 0.84 3.27
C TYR A 36 -1.37 1.42 3.88
N MET A 37 -1.50 2.74 3.95
CA MET A 37 -2.74 3.39 4.39
C MET A 37 -3.90 3.16 3.40
N ALA A 38 -3.64 3.25 2.10
CA ALA A 38 -4.63 2.97 1.07
C ALA A 38 -5.08 1.51 1.13
N LEU A 39 -4.13 0.57 1.19
CA LEU A 39 -4.42 -0.86 1.33
C LEU A 39 -5.27 -1.14 2.59
N ARG A 40 -4.93 -0.51 3.72
CA ARG A 40 -5.74 -0.62 4.95
C ARG A 40 -7.20 -0.21 4.72
N ARG A 41 -7.41 0.97 4.11
CA ARG A 41 -8.76 1.52 3.88
C ARG A 41 -9.56 0.68 2.87
N ILE A 42 -8.90 0.15 1.85
CA ILE A 42 -9.51 -0.75 0.86
C ILE A 42 -10.01 -2.01 1.54
N LEU A 43 -9.19 -2.64 2.39
CA LEU A 43 -9.57 -3.86 3.11
C LEU A 43 -10.65 -3.64 4.16
N SER A 44 -10.73 -2.43 4.75
CA SER A 44 -11.77 -2.08 5.73
C SER A 44 -13.06 -1.52 5.11
N GLY A 45 -13.10 -1.32 3.78
CA GLY A 45 -14.26 -0.72 3.09
C GLY A 45 -14.44 0.78 3.34
N THR A 46 -13.43 1.46 3.87
CA THR A 46 -13.46 2.91 4.19
C THR A 46 -12.59 3.72 3.22
N TYR A 47 -12.45 3.24 1.99
CA TYR A 47 -11.55 3.79 0.98
C TYR A 47 -12.12 5.03 0.28
N THR A 48 -11.22 5.85 -0.24
CA THR A 48 -11.52 6.96 -1.15
C THR A 48 -11.32 6.52 -2.60
N TYR A 49 -11.76 7.33 -3.57
CA TYR A 49 -11.45 7.08 -4.98
C TYR A 49 -9.95 7.24 -5.31
N GLU A 50 -9.22 8.03 -4.50
CA GLU A 50 -7.76 8.14 -4.63
C GLU A 50 -7.08 6.82 -4.24
N ASP A 51 -7.57 6.15 -3.18
CA ASP A 51 -7.07 4.82 -2.80
C ASP A 51 -7.31 3.80 -3.93
N VAL A 52 -8.49 3.83 -4.55
CA VAL A 52 -8.81 2.95 -5.68
C VAL A 52 -7.87 3.22 -6.84
N GLY A 53 -7.71 4.48 -7.26
CA GLY A 53 -6.82 4.82 -8.37
C GLY A 53 -5.35 4.45 -8.13
N LEU A 54 -4.85 4.62 -6.90
CA LEU A 54 -3.50 4.18 -6.53
C LEU A 54 -3.32 2.67 -6.68
N MET A 55 -4.29 1.90 -6.19
CA MET A 55 -4.23 0.44 -6.22
C MET A 55 -4.45 -0.11 -7.63
N ASP A 56 -5.34 0.50 -8.42
CA ASP A 56 -5.56 0.16 -9.82
C ASP A 56 -4.31 0.40 -10.65
N ALA A 57 -3.65 1.56 -10.52
CA ALA A 57 -2.42 1.85 -11.27
C ALA A 57 -1.31 0.82 -11.00
N ILE A 58 -1.17 0.37 -9.74
CA ILE A 58 -0.23 -0.71 -9.37
C ILE A 58 -0.67 -2.02 -10.02
N ASN A 59 -1.95 -2.38 -9.88
CA ASN A 59 -2.48 -3.64 -10.37
C ASN A 59 -2.39 -3.75 -11.90
N ASP A 60 -2.81 -2.72 -12.61
CA ASP A 60 -2.79 -2.63 -14.07
C ASP A 60 -1.36 -2.74 -14.59
N THR A 61 -0.41 -2.04 -13.96
CA THR A 61 1.01 -2.18 -14.31
C THR A 61 1.48 -3.63 -14.18
N LEU A 62 1.12 -4.33 -13.09
CA LEU A 62 1.50 -5.73 -12.90
C LEU A 62 0.84 -6.65 -13.93
N GLN A 63 -0.41 -6.39 -14.31
CA GLN A 63 -1.15 -7.16 -15.32
C GLN A 63 -0.63 -6.93 -16.74
N GLU A 64 -0.38 -5.67 -17.12
CA GLU A 64 0.18 -5.28 -18.42
C GLU A 64 1.56 -5.89 -18.66
N LEU A 65 2.40 -5.90 -17.61
CA LEU A 65 3.71 -6.57 -17.62
C LEU A 65 3.61 -8.09 -17.48
N LYS A 66 2.40 -8.65 -17.35
CA LYS A 66 2.11 -10.09 -17.19
C LYS A 66 2.79 -10.71 -15.96
N LEU A 67 3.01 -9.92 -14.92
CA LEU A 67 3.52 -10.38 -13.63
C LEU A 67 2.42 -11.05 -12.79
N ILE A 68 1.17 -10.65 -13.00
CA ILE A 68 -0.03 -11.31 -12.49
C ILE A 68 -1.04 -11.51 -13.64
N GLY A 69 -2.01 -12.40 -13.45
CA GLY A 69 -3.04 -12.70 -14.45
C GLY A 69 -4.03 -11.54 -14.65
N PRO A 70 -4.68 -11.44 -15.83
CA PRO A 70 -5.57 -10.32 -16.17
C PRO A 70 -6.81 -10.19 -15.27
N ASP A 71 -7.24 -11.29 -14.64
CA ASP A 71 -8.39 -11.30 -13.72
C ASP A 71 -7.94 -11.43 -12.24
N ILE A 72 -6.68 -11.11 -11.95
CA ILE A 72 -6.10 -11.20 -10.61
C ILE A 72 -5.83 -9.79 -10.10
N THR A 73 -6.43 -9.45 -8.96
CA THR A 73 -6.01 -8.31 -8.14
C THR A 73 -4.93 -8.75 -7.16
N PHE A 74 -3.85 -7.98 -7.04
CA PHE A 74 -2.72 -8.35 -6.15
C PHE A 74 -3.09 -8.37 -4.65
N TYR A 75 -4.23 -7.78 -4.28
CA TYR A 75 -4.83 -7.83 -2.95
C TYR A 75 -6.24 -8.44 -3.00
N LYS A 76 -6.75 -8.89 -1.85
CA LYS A 76 -8.11 -9.42 -1.73
C LYS A 76 -8.86 -8.72 -0.60
N VAL A 77 -10.00 -8.13 -0.93
CA VAL A 77 -10.99 -7.69 0.07
C VAL A 77 -11.61 -8.95 0.68
N LYS A 78 -11.74 -8.98 2.01
CA LYS A 78 -12.39 -10.11 2.72
C LYS A 78 -13.88 -10.18 2.41
#